data_AF-A0A3B8NXL9-F1
#
_entry.id   AF-A0A3B8NXL9-F1
#
_cell.length_a   1.000
_cell.length_b   1.000
_cell.length_c   1.000
_cell.angle_alpha   90.00
_cell.angle_beta   90.00
_cell.angle_gamma   90.00
#
_symmetry.space_group_name_H-M   'P 1'
#
loop_
_entity.id
_entity.type
_entity.pdbx_description
1 polymer ?
#
loop_
_entity_poly.entity_id
_entity_poly.type
_entity_poly.pdbx_seq_one_letter_code
_entity_poly.pdbx_strand_id
1 'polypeptide(L)'
;GEKTAAEEIFRYIAEIGIEYFSNMHLKELPYYQAYAWKHLGEELKAQQTVTTYRRLWSQIENQKDNGFFSTTPFFISFTDDPAVLREAQHCYLNALIADCMGKDETARELLKRSLSLNTENLAALDFLNHGFLQ
;
A
#
# COMPACT_ATOMS: atom_id res chain seq x y z
N GLY A 1 18.73 -3.83 23.64
CA GLY A 1 17.72 -4.55 22.83
C GLY A 1 18.35 -5.77 22.20
N GLU A 2 17.54 -6.74 21.77
CA GLU A 2 17.97 -7.99 21.14
C GLU A 2 18.10 -7.82 19.61
N LYS A 3 19.24 -7.30 19.17
CA LYS A 3 19.47 -6.93 17.76
C LYS A 3 19.26 -8.10 16.79
N THR A 4 19.80 -9.27 17.10
CA THR A 4 19.71 -10.46 16.23
C THR A 4 18.27 -10.92 16.04
N ALA A 5 17.48 -10.97 17.12
CA ALA A 5 16.07 -11.34 17.05
C ALA A 5 15.26 -10.33 16.21
N ALA A 6 15.57 -9.03 16.31
CA ALA A 6 14.93 -8.02 15.47
C ALA A 6 15.27 -8.21 13.98
N GLU A 7 16.54 -8.46 13.65
CA GLU A 7 16.97 -8.71 12.27
C GLU A 7 16.31 -9.96 11.66
N GLU A 8 16.08 -11.01 12.45
CA GLU A 8 15.33 -12.20 12.02
C GLU A 8 13.88 -11.86 11.66
N ILE A 9 13.21 -11.02 12.45
CA ILE A 9 11.83 -10.58 12.18
C ILE A 9 11.78 -9.72 10.91
N PHE A 10 12.69 -8.75 10.75
CA PHE A 10 12.73 -7.94 9.54
C PHE A 10 12.99 -8.80 8.30
N ARG A 11 13.90 -9.78 8.40
CA ARG A 11 14.16 -10.70 7.30
C ARG A 11 12.93 -11.53 6.94
N TYR A 12 12.22 -12.03 7.95
CA TYR A 12 10.96 -12.74 7.74
C TYR A 12 9.95 -11.88 6.97
N ILE A 13 9.70 -10.64 7.41
CA ILE A 13 8.78 -9.71 6.73
C ILE A 13 9.21 -9.46 5.28
N ALA A 14 10.50 -9.18 5.08
CA ALA A 14 11.09 -8.86 3.79
C ALA A 14 10.96 -10.00 2.78
N GLU A 15 10.92 -11.25 3.26
CA GLU A 15 10.90 -12.48 2.46
C GLU A 15 9.51 -13.13 2.36
N ILE A 16 8.45 -12.53 2.95
CA ILE A 16 7.07 -13.04 2.82
C ILE A 16 6.71 -13.19 1.33
N GLY A 17 6.41 -14.42 0.93
CA GLY A 17 5.92 -14.74 -0.41
C GLY A 17 4.54 -14.13 -0.67
N ILE A 18 4.36 -13.54 -1.85
CA ILE A 18 3.08 -12.98 -2.27
C ILE A 18 2.39 -14.00 -3.17
N GLU A 19 1.45 -14.73 -2.59
CA GLU A 19 0.53 -15.58 -3.33
C GLU A 19 -0.74 -14.80 -3.74
N TYR A 20 -1.60 -15.41 -4.57
CA TYR A 20 -2.78 -14.74 -5.14
C TYR A 20 -3.68 -14.05 -4.09
N PHE A 21 -3.95 -14.74 -2.98
CA PHE A 21 -4.76 -14.18 -1.88
C PHE A 21 -4.03 -13.08 -1.13
N SER A 22 -2.71 -13.21 -0.93
CA SER A 22 -1.87 -12.17 -0.33
C SER A 22 -1.88 -10.90 -1.18
N ASN A 23 -1.78 -11.01 -2.51
CA ASN A 23 -1.88 -9.85 -3.39
C ASN A 23 -3.28 -9.19 -3.36
N MET A 24 -4.31 -10.00 -3.16
CA MET A 24 -5.69 -9.50 -3.10
C MET A 24 -5.98 -8.73 -1.81
N HIS A 25 -5.44 -9.19 -0.68
CA HIS A 25 -5.79 -8.66 0.65
C HIS A 25 -4.67 -7.87 1.36
N LEU A 26 -3.40 -8.09 1.02
CA LEU A 26 -2.23 -7.46 1.63
C LEU A 26 -1.56 -6.49 0.65
N LYS A 27 -2.31 -5.52 0.14
CA LYS A 27 -1.81 -4.59 -0.89
C LYS A 27 -0.67 -3.70 -0.42
N GLU A 28 -0.55 -3.50 0.89
CA GLU A 28 0.48 -2.69 1.55
C GLU A 28 1.71 -3.51 1.98
N LEU A 29 1.69 -4.85 1.87
CA LEU A 29 2.87 -5.69 2.15
C LEU A 29 4.17 -5.21 1.49
N PRO A 30 4.18 -4.76 0.23
CA PRO A 30 5.39 -4.25 -0.40
C PRO A 30 6.02 -3.03 0.27
N TYR A 31 5.20 -2.20 0.92
CA TYR A 31 5.66 -1.06 1.70
C TYR A 31 6.46 -1.55 2.91
N TYR A 32 5.90 -2.47 3.68
CA TYR A 32 6.58 -3.09 4.83
C TYR A 32 7.84 -3.85 4.41
N GLN A 33 7.81 -4.55 3.27
CA GLN A 33 9.00 -5.22 2.72
C GLN A 33 10.11 -4.24 2.35
N ALA A 34 9.78 -3.10 1.74
CA ALA A 34 10.77 -2.07 1.42
C ALA A 34 11.44 -1.52 2.67
N TYR A 35 10.65 -1.23 3.73
CA TYR A 35 11.19 -0.78 5.02
C TYR A 35 12.04 -1.85 5.71
N ALA A 36 11.61 -3.10 5.68
CA ALA A 36 12.39 -4.20 6.23
C ALA A 36 13.75 -4.35 5.52
N TRP A 37 13.78 -4.22 4.19
CA TRP A 37 15.05 -4.21 3.45
C TRP A 37 15.94 -3.03 3.81
N LYS A 38 15.40 -1.81 3.94
CA LYS A 38 16.15 -0.64 4.41
C LYS A 38 16.75 -0.89 5.80
N HIS A 39 15.95 -1.42 6.74
CA HIS A 39 16.42 -1.73 8.09
C HIS A 39 17.56 -2.77 8.09
N LEU A 40 17.53 -3.74 7.18
CA LEU A 40 18.59 -4.74 7.01
C LEU A 40 19.84 -4.21 6.26
N GLY A 41 19.84 -2.95 5.83
CA GLY A 41 20.91 -2.34 5.04
C GLY A 41 20.92 -2.75 3.56
N GLU A 42 19.84 -3.35 3.08
CA GLU A 42 19.68 -3.92 1.73
C GLU A 42 19.00 -2.92 0.78
N GLU A 43 19.58 -1.72 0.64
CA GLU A 43 19.00 -0.58 -0.07
C GLU A 43 18.61 -0.90 -1.53
N LEU A 44 19.41 -1.72 -2.22
CA LEU A 44 19.11 -2.12 -3.60
C LEU A 44 17.80 -2.92 -3.68
N LYS A 45 17.56 -3.83 -2.72
CA LYS A 45 16.32 -4.62 -2.66
C LYS A 45 15.13 -3.73 -2.33
N ALA A 46 15.29 -2.81 -1.39
CA ALA A 46 14.26 -1.82 -1.07
C ALA A 46 13.87 -0.99 -2.31
N GLN A 47 14.87 -0.49 -3.06
CA GLN A 47 14.64 0.28 -4.27
C GLN A 47 13.96 -0.53 -5.38
N GLN A 48 14.36 -1.80 -5.56
CA GLN A 48 13.73 -2.71 -6.52
C GLN A 48 12.26 -2.95 -6.18
N THR A 49 11.93 -3.17 -4.90
CA THR A 49 10.55 -3.32 -4.42
C THR A 49 9.73 -2.06 -4.75
N VAL A 50 10.18 -0.88 -4.31
CA VAL A 50 9.47 0.39 -4.55
C VAL A 50 9.26 0.64 -6.04
N THR A 51 10.28 0.39 -6.88
CA THR A 51 10.19 0.60 -8.33
C THR A 51 9.17 -0.33 -8.98
N THR A 52 9.15 -1.60 -8.58
CA THR A 52 8.22 -2.61 -9.10
C THR A 52 6.78 -2.23 -8.78
N TYR A 53 6.48 -1.90 -7.52
CA TYR A 53 5.11 -1.60 -7.10
C TYR A 53 4.61 -0.24 -7.56
N ARG A 54 5.50 0.76 -7.66
CA ARG A 54 5.14 2.03 -8.32
C ARG A 54 4.64 1.81 -9.75
N ARG A 55 5.31 0.93 -10.51
CA ARG A 55 4.88 0.57 -11.87
C ARG A 55 3.55 -0.17 -11.86
N LEU A 56 3.39 -1.17 -10.99
CA LEU A 56 2.14 -1.94 -10.89
C LEU A 56 0.96 -1.04 -10.50
N TRP A 57 1.12 -0.18 -9.50
CA TRP A 57 0.05 0.66 -8.99
C TRP A 57 -0.33 1.81 -9.91
N SER A 58 0.62 2.34 -10.70
CA SER A 58 0.31 3.30 -11.76
C SER A 58 -0.69 2.80 -12.82
N GLN A 59 -0.91 1.47 -12.89
CA GLN A 59 -1.86 0.87 -13.82
C GLN A 59 -3.27 0.74 -13.23
N ILE A 60 -3.47 0.99 -11.94
CA ILE A 60 -4.77 0.84 -11.26
C ILE A 60 -5.83 1.74 -11.90
N GLU A 61 -5.48 2.97 -12.27
CA GLU A 61 -6.39 3.93 -12.94
C GLU A 61 -6.85 3.45 -14.32
N ASN A 62 -6.08 2.59 -14.98
CA ASN A 62 -6.38 2.08 -16.33
C ASN A 62 -7.21 0.79 -16.31
N GLN A 63 -7.55 0.28 -15.13
CA GLN A 63 -8.28 -0.98 -15.02
C GLN A 63 -9.76 -0.76 -15.37
N LYS A 64 -10.25 -1.50 -16.37
CA LYS A 64 -11.67 -1.46 -16.77
C LYS A 64 -12.54 -1.80 -15.58
N ASP A 65 -13.45 -0.88 -15.26
CA ASP A 65 -14.46 -1.11 -14.23
C ASP A 65 -15.46 -2.17 -14.72
N ASN A 66 -15.62 -3.22 -13.92
CA ASN A 66 -16.54 -4.31 -14.14
C ASN A 66 -17.85 -4.13 -13.33
N GLY A 67 -18.04 -2.95 -12.73
CA GLY A 67 -19.21 -2.60 -11.94
C GLY A 67 -19.10 -3.00 -10.47
N PHE A 68 -17.91 -3.42 -10.01
CA PHE A 68 -17.66 -3.75 -8.61
C PHE A 68 -16.22 -3.44 -8.20
N PHE A 69 -16.04 -3.07 -6.93
CA PHE A 69 -14.72 -2.85 -6.33
C PHE A 69 -14.61 -3.69 -5.05
N SER A 70 -13.63 -4.57 -4.98
CA SER A 70 -13.32 -5.44 -3.82
C SER A 70 -14.35 -6.50 -3.40
N THR A 71 -15.60 -6.44 -3.89
CA THR A 71 -16.65 -7.43 -3.57
C THR A 71 -16.69 -8.55 -4.60
N THR A 72 -17.21 -9.72 -4.20
CA THR A 72 -17.59 -10.75 -5.18
C THR A 72 -18.85 -10.29 -5.91
N PRO A 73 -18.91 -10.42 -7.26
CA PRO A 73 -19.97 -9.85 -8.10
C PRO A 73 -21.39 -10.40 -7.86
N PHE A 74 -21.58 -11.26 -6.85
CA PHE A 74 -22.85 -11.89 -6.52
C PHE A 74 -23.72 -11.07 -5.56
N PHE A 75 -23.20 -9.97 -4.98
CA PHE A 75 -23.94 -9.10 -4.05
C PHE A 75 -23.91 -7.64 -4.52
N ILE A 76 -24.86 -7.25 -5.37
CA ILE A 76 -24.97 -5.90 -5.95
C ILE A 76 -26.28 -5.26 -5.50
N SER A 77 -26.32 -4.64 -4.33
CA SER A 77 -27.45 -3.75 -4.03
C SER A 77 -27.11 -2.44 -3.34
N PHE A 78 -25.91 -2.27 -2.78
CA PHE A 78 -25.56 -1.03 -2.08
C PHE A 78 -24.06 -0.71 -2.12
N THR A 79 -23.35 -1.03 -3.21
CA THR A 79 -21.91 -0.76 -3.31
C THR A 79 -21.67 0.68 -3.75
N ASP A 80 -20.78 1.40 -3.06
CA ASP A 80 -20.27 2.70 -3.49
C ASP A 80 -19.72 2.65 -4.91
N ASP A 81 -19.58 3.83 -5.54
CA ASP A 81 -19.04 3.96 -6.89
C ASP A 81 -17.67 3.24 -7.00
N PRO A 82 -17.58 2.14 -7.75
CA PRO A 82 -16.35 1.35 -7.85
C PRO A 82 -15.16 2.13 -8.42
N ALA A 83 -15.41 3.13 -9.26
CA ALA A 83 -14.36 3.99 -9.79
C ALA A 83 -13.80 4.90 -8.70
N VAL A 84 -14.67 5.47 -7.86
CA VAL A 84 -14.28 6.31 -6.72
C VAL A 84 -13.46 5.51 -5.70
N LEU A 85 -13.91 4.30 -5.35
CA LEU A 85 -13.17 3.45 -4.41
C LEU A 85 -11.80 3.00 -4.98
N ARG A 86 -11.72 2.79 -6.30
CA ARG A 86 -10.46 2.47 -6.99
C ARG A 86 -9.49 3.63 -6.96
N GLU A 87 -9.97 4.84 -7.21
CA GLU A 87 -9.17 6.06 -7.08
C GLU A 87 -8.70 6.22 -5.62
N ALA A 88 -9.58 6.01 -4.64
CA ALA A 88 -9.24 6.11 -3.23
C ALA A 88 -8.08 5.15 -2.85
N GLN A 89 -8.14 3.90 -3.31
CA GLN A 89 -7.08 2.91 -3.10
C GLN A 89 -5.80 3.27 -3.85
N HIS A 90 -5.91 3.78 -5.09
CA HIS A 90 -4.75 4.23 -5.86
C HIS A 90 -4.01 5.36 -5.14
N CYS A 91 -4.74 6.36 -4.64
CA CYS A 91 -4.16 7.44 -3.85
C CYS A 91 -3.45 6.90 -2.61
N TYR A 92 -4.10 6.01 -1.85
CA TYR A 92 -3.50 5.41 -0.65
C TYR A 92 -2.20 4.65 -0.96
N LEU A 93 -2.20 3.77 -1.94
CA LEU A 93 -1.00 2.99 -2.29
C LEU A 93 0.14 3.87 -2.81
N ASN A 94 -0.17 4.93 -3.57
CA ASN A 94 0.85 5.89 -3.99
C ASN A 94 1.38 6.76 -2.83
N ALA A 95 0.59 6.98 -1.78
CA ALA A 95 1.08 7.64 -0.58
C ALA A 95 2.21 6.84 0.07
N LEU A 96 2.05 5.51 0.18
CA LEU A 96 3.07 4.60 0.69
C LEU A 96 4.37 4.64 -0.16
N ILE A 97 4.24 4.72 -1.49
CA ILE A 97 5.40 4.88 -2.38
C ILE A 97 6.07 6.24 -2.19
N ALA A 98 5.27 7.32 -2.11
CA ALA A 98 5.78 8.67 -1.92
C ALA A 98 6.58 8.77 -0.61
N ASP A 99 6.08 8.19 0.47
CA ASP A 99 6.78 8.07 1.75
C ASP A 99 8.10 7.29 1.63
N CYS A 100 8.08 6.10 1.00
CA CYS A 100 9.29 5.33 0.73
C CYS A 100 10.37 6.11 -0.06
N MET A 101 9.96 7.10 -0.85
CA MET A 101 10.82 7.98 -1.64
C MET A 101 11.20 9.29 -0.93
N GLY A 102 10.79 9.50 0.32
CA GLY A 102 11.04 10.73 1.09
C GLY A 102 10.25 11.94 0.59
N LYS A 103 9.05 11.73 0.04
CA LYS A 103 8.16 12.77 -0.48
C LYS A 103 6.97 12.98 0.45
N ASP A 104 7.24 13.38 1.69
CA ASP A 104 6.30 13.41 2.80
C ASP A 104 5.06 14.26 2.52
N GLU A 105 5.23 15.44 1.90
CA GLU A 105 4.12 16.32 1.53
C GLU A 105 3.20 15.66 0.50
N THR A 106 3.79 15.02 -0.51
CA THR A 106 3.03 14.30 -1.54
C THR A 106 2.28 13.11 -0.93
N ALA A 107 2.95 12.36 -0.04
CA ALA A 107 2.33 11.24 0.66
C ALA A 107 1.11 11.69 1.47
N ARG A 108 1.24 12.79 2.22
CA ARG A 108 0.16 13.34 3.04
C ARG A 108 -1.03 13.82 2.19
N GLU A 109 -0.79 14.50 1.08
CA GLU A 109 -1.88 14.94 0.19
C GLU A 109 -2.62 13.77 -0.47
N LEU A 110 -1.89 12.70 -0.82
CA LEU A 110 -2.49 11.47 -1.33
C LEU A 110 -3.35 10.76 -0.28
N LEU A 111 -2.94 10.72 0.99
CA LEU A 111 -3.78 10.18 2.08
C LEU A 111 -5.07 10.99 2.26
N LYS A 112 -4.98 12.33 2.27
CA LYS A 112 -6.17 13.20 2.34
C LYS A 112 -7.11 12.97 1.18
N ARG A 113 -6.58 12.85 -0.04
CA ARG A 113 -7.38 12.55 -1.24
C ARG A 113 -8.07 11.19 -1.09
N SER A 114 -7.35 10.16 -0.66
CA SER A 114 -7.92 8.84 -0.41
C SER A 114 -9.11 8.90 0.56
N LEU A 115 -8.96 9.58 1.70
CA LEU A 115 -10.00 9.72 2.71
C LEU A 115 -11.19 10.58 2.25
N SER A 116 -10.95 11.58 1.38
CA SER A 116 -12.04 12.37 0.79
C SER A 116 -12.91 11.56 -0.17
N LEU A 117 -12.35 10.50 -0.76
CA LEU A 117 -13.04 9.60 -1.71
C LEU A 117 -13.64 8.38 -1.00
N ASN A 118 -12.98 7.91 0.06
CA ASN A 118 -13.44 6.81 0.90
C ASN A 118 -13.08 7.09 2.37
N THR A 119 -14.07 7.56 3.13
CA THR A 119 -13.91 7.87 4.56
C THR A 119 -13.67 6.63 5.42
N GLU A 120 -13.98 5.44 4.90
CA GLU A 120 -13.78 4.15 5.58
C GLU A 120 -12.41 3.54 5.31
N ASN A 121 -11.51 4.23 4.60
CA ASN A 121 -10.13 3.76 4.43
C ASN A 121 -9.33 3.94 5.75
N LEU A 122 -9.54 3.01 6.69
CA LEU A 122 -8.96 3.06 8.02
C LEU A 122 -7.42 3.04 7.99
N ALA A 123 -6.80 2.34 7.04
CA ALA A 123 -5.35 2.34 6.89
C ALA A 123 -4.82 3.73 6.52
N ALA A 124 -5.48 4.42 5.57
CA ALA A 124 -5.09 5.79 5.22
C ALA A 124 -5.29 6.77 6.38
N LEU A 125 -6.35 6.58 7.18
CA LEU A 125 -6.61 7.39 8.37
C LEU A 125 -5.53 7.19 9.44
N ASP A 126 -5.13 5.94 9.67
CA ASP A 126 -4.09 5.58 10.64
C ASP A 126 -2.76 6.25 10.28
N PHE A 127 -2.28 6.06 9.03
CA PHE A 127 -1.07 6.72 8.55
C PHE A 127 -1.14 8.25 8.59
N LEU A 128 -2.32 8.84 8.36
CA LEU A 128 -2.48 10.30 8.43
C LEU A 128 -2.36 10.82 9.87
N ASN A 129 -2.91 10.08 10.84
CA ASN A 129 -2.95 10.49 12.25
C ASN A 129 -1.66 10.16 13.01
N HIS A 130 -1.06 9.02 12.71
CA HIS A 130 0.09 8.47 13.44
C HIS A 130 1.42 8.62 12.68
N GLY A 131 1.36 8.97 11.40
CA GLY A 131 2.53 9.08 10.53
C GLY A 131 2.94 7.76 9.90
N PHE A 132 3.93 7.84 9.01
CA PHE A 132 4.54 6.69 8.37
C PHE A 132 5.61 6.03 9.25
N LEU A 133 6.15 4.90 8.78
CA LEU A 133 7.22 4.19 9.47
C LEU A 133 8.49 5.07 9.53
N GLN A 134 9.04 5.22 10.75
CA GLN A 134 10.28 5.96 11.03
C GLN A 134 11.45 5.02 11.25
#